data_AF-A0AAD7A804-F1
#
_entry.id   AF-A0AAD7A804-F1
#
_cell.length_a   1.000
_cell.length_b   1.000
_cell.length_c   1.000
_cell.angle_alpha   90.00
_cell.angle_beta   90.00
_cell.angle_gamma   90.00
#
_symmetry.space_group_name_H-M   'P 1'
#
loop_
_entity.id
_entity.type
_entity.pdbx_description
1 polymer ?
#
loop_
_entity_poly.entity_id
_entity_poly.type
_entity_poly.pdbx_seq_one_letter_code
_entity_poly.pdbx_strand_id
1 'polypeptide(L)'
;MVDAQPELAFRLHLAPEPDGLYLDVPVDAVASLCLHPVKYLRFLAYCILGVDGTIVTEDFEGEVLPDEDRLVEGIYYFVREGEGNVLEHAVDPEALTYSHVSETTNTRDNFWTLVAERDVACIFTNMNEESCQGIHIVPFSKGDAWMKHIVEKKIPEEKGDVSNLMTINEIRNGMLVSNVLHPLIDKKKLVV
;
A
#
# COMPACT_ATOMS: atom_id res chain seq x y z
N MET A 1 37.82 1.48 -2.83
CA MET A 1 36.66 2.40 -2.90
C MET A 1 35.90 1.97 -4.13
N VAL A 2 34.76 1.32 -3.94
CA VAL A 2 33.86 0.95 -5.03
C VAL A 2 32.93 2.14 -5.16
N ASP A 3 33.07 2.91 -6.24
CA ASP A 3 32.08 3.92 -6.58
C ASP A 3 30.75 3.18 -6.78
N ALA A 4 29.78 3.47 -5.92
CA ALA A 4 28.41 3.03 -6.10
C ALA A 4 27.92 3.71 -7.39
N GLN A 5 27.64 2.92 -8.43
CA GLN A 5 26.94 3.45 -9.60
C GLN A 5 25.60 4.03 -9.11
N PRO A 6 25.22 5.24 -9.55
CA PRO A 6 23.91 5.76 -9.22
C PRO A 6 22.86 4.77 -9.71
N GLU A 7 22.04 4.26 -8.80
CA GLU A 7 20.89 3.43 -9.19
C GLU A 7 19.99 4.29 -10.06
N LEU A 8 19.66 3.80 -11.26
CA LEU A 8 18.70 4.45 -12.15
C LEU A 8 17.37 4.55 -11.39
N ALA A 9 16.95 5.75 -11.06
CA ALA A 9 15.74 6.02 -10.30
C ALA A 9 14.87 7.02 -11.04
N PHE A 10 13.56 6.85 -10.93
CA PHE A 10 12.62 7.88 -11.34
C PHE A 10 12.04 8.56 -10.11
N ARG A 11 11.61 9.82 -10.29
CA ARG A 11 10.90 10.58 -9.28
C ARG A 11 9.44 10.73 -9.68
N LEU A 12 8.53 10.29 -8.82
CA LEU A 12 7.09 10.52 -8.98
C LEU A 12 6.63 11.64 -8.04
N HIS A 13 6.25 12.80 -8.58
CA HIS A 13 5.60 13.87 -7.84
C HIS A 13 4.11 13.58 -7.67
N LEU A 14 3.66 13.57 -6.42
CA LEU A 14 2.27 13.33 -6.01
C LEU A 14 1.56 14.65 -5.66
N ALA A 15 2.30 15.58 -5.08
CA ALA A 15 1.90 16.97 -4.92
C ALA A 15 3.00 17.85 -5.54
N PRO A 16 2.71 18.56 -6.63
CA PRO A 16 3.70 19.37 -7.37
C PRO A 16 3.94 20.79 -6.81
N GLU A 17 3.58 21.05 -5.56
CA GLU A 17 3.93 22.28 -4.86
C GLU A 17 5.42 22.31 -4.47
N PRO A 18 6.02 23.48 -4.16
CA PRO A 18 7.46 23.61 -3.88
C PRO A 18 8.00 22.73 -2.74
N ASP A 19 7.14 22.38 -1.77
CA ASP A 19 7.41 21.43 -0.67
C ASP A 19 6.56 20.15 -0.79
N GLY A 20 6.17 19.83 -2.02
CA GLY A 20 5.20 18.79 -2.31
C GLY A 20 5.75 17.37 -2.16
N LEU A 21 4.82 16.42 -1.95
CA LEU A 21 5.11 15.01 -1.76
C LEU A 21 5.63 14.36 -3.05
N TYR A 22 6.75 13.65 -2.98
CA TYR A 22 7.29 12.85 -4.08
C TYR A 22 7.85 11.51 -3.60
N LEU A 23 8.04 10.58 -4.53
CA LEU A 23 8.69 9.29 -4.32
C LEU A 23 9.90 9.16 -5.23
N ASP A 24 11.06 8.81 -4.67
CA ASP A 24 12.21 8.34 -5.43
C ASP A 24 12.20 6.81 -5.44
N VAL A 25 12.11 6.21 -6.62
CA VAL A 25 11.98 4.76 -6.77
C VAL A 25 12.97 4.25 -7.81
N PRO A 26 13.77 3.22 -7.51
CA PRO A 26 14.64 2.59 -8.49
C PRO A 26 13.83 1.99 -9.65
N VAL A 27 14.22 2.31 -10.89
CA VAL A 27 13.56 1.82 -12.11
C VAL A 27 13.55 0.29 -12.14
N ASP A 28 14.67 -0.34 -11.78
CA ASP A 28 14.82 -1.79 -11.77
C ASP A 28 13.89 -2.48 -10.76
N ALA A 29 13.60 -1.83 -9.63
CA ALA A 29 12.67 -2.37 -8.64
C ALA A 29 11.25 -2.43 -9.21
N VAL A 30 10.80 -1.40 -9.91
CA VAL A 30 9.46 -1.40 -10.53
C VAL A 30 9.41 -2.34 -11.72
N ALA A 31 10.42 -2.30 -12.60
CA ALA A 31 10.47 -3.13 -13.79
C ALA A 31 10.51 -4.64 -13.48
N SER A 32 11.09 -5.05 -12.34
CA SER A 32 11.10 -6.45 -11.91
C SER A 32 9.82 -6.90 -11.21
N LEU A 33 9.05 -5.97 -10.63
CA LEU A 33 7.85 -6.27 -9.84
C LEU A 33 6.54 -6.14 -10.63
N CYS A 34 6.53 -5.48 -11.78
CA CYS A 34 5.31 -5.27 -12.55
C CYS A 34 5.51 -5.34 -14.07
N LEU A 35 4.48 -5.81 -14.77
CA LEU A 35 4.45 -5.88 -16.24
C LEU A 35 4.11 -4.53 -16.90
N HIS A 36 3.44 -3.65 -16.16
CA HIS A 36 2.94 -2.36 -16.66
C HIS A 36 3.39 -1.23 -15.71
N PRO A 37 4.63 -0.73 -15.88
CA PRO A 37 5.26 0.22 -14.96
C PRO A 37 4.48 1.54 -14.78
N VAL A 38 3.94 2.12 -15.85
CA VAL A 38 3.13 3.36 -15.76
C VAL A 38 1.83 3.12 -15.01
N LYS A 39 1.13 2.01 -15.32
CA LYS A 39 -0.06 1.60 -14.57
C LYS A 39 0.25 1.39 -13.08
N TYR A 40 1.41 0.84 -12.78
CA TYR A 40 1.88 0.67 -11.40
C TYR A 40 2.13 2.03 -10.71
N LEU A 41 2.68 3.04 -11.40
CA LEU A 41 2.82 4.38 -10.82
C LEU A 41 1.47 5.02 -10.50
N ARG A 42 0.51 4.91 -11.43
CA ARG A 42 -0.84 5.41 -11.19
C ARG A 42 -1.49 4.69 -10.02
N PHE A 43 -1.31 3.38 -9.91
CA PHE A 43 -1.77 2.60 -8.77
C PHE A 43 -1.11 3.05 -7.45
N LEU A 44 0.21 3.27 -7.45
CA LEU A 44 0.95 3.79 -6.29
C LEU A 44 0.42 5.14 -5.84
N ALA A 45 0.23 6.07 -6.78
CA ALA A 45 -0.33 7.39 -6.51
C ALA A 45 -1.75 7.28 -5.93
N TYR A 46 -2.61 6.44 -6.52
CA TYR A 46 -3.93 6.14 -5.98
C TYR A 46 -3.86 5.56 -4.56
N CYS A 47 -2.95 4.62 -4.30
CA CYS A 47 -2.79 4.03 -2.96
C CYS A 47 -2.40 5.08 -1.91
N ILE A 48 -1.61 6.08 -2.30
CA ILE A 48 -1.13 7.12 -1.39
C ILE A 48 -2.16 8.23 -1.22
N LEU A 49 -2.72 8.74 -2.32
CA LEU A 49 -3.58 9.92 -2.34
C LEU A 49 -5.07 9.59 -2.21
N GLY A 50 -5.48 8.35 -2.51
CA GLY A 50 -6.88 7.92 -2.46
C GLY A 50 -7.77 8.45 -3.58
N VAL A 51 -7.18 9.10 -4.60
CA VAL A 51 -7.91 9.73 -5.72
C VAL A 51 -7.44 9.21 -7.07
N ASP A 52 -8.33 9.20 -8.05
CA ASP A 52 -8.02 8.86 -9.43
C ASP A 52 -7.24 9.97 -10.14
N GLY A 53 -6.47 9.60 -11.16
CA GLY A 53 -5.60 10.52 -11.89
C GLY A 53 -4.80 9.86 -12.99
N THR A 54 -3.88 10.60 -13.59
CA THR A 54 -3.06 10.19 -14.74
C THR A 54 -1.59 10.50 -14.49
N ILE A 55 -0.70 9.89 -15.27
CA ILE A 55 0.75 10.11 -15.18
C ILE A 55 1.21 10.90 -16.40
N VAL A 56 2.02 11.94 -16.19
CA VAL A 56 2.63 12.76 -17.26
C VAL A 56 4.15 12.90 -17.03
N THR A 57 4.90 13.18 -18.09
CA THR A 57 6.38 13.31 -18.06
C THR A 57 6.90 14.75 -17.98
N GLU A 58 6.05 15.73 -18.30
CA GLU A 58 6.39 17.16 -18.29
C GLU A 58 5.34 17.90 -17.47
N ASP A 59 5.80 18.84 -16.65
CA ASP A 59 5.04 19.63 -15.66
C ASP A 59 3.56 19.86 -16.02
N PHE A 60 2.64 19.04 -15.49
CA PHE A 60 1.15 19.08 -15.61
C PHE A 60 0.49 19.23 -16.99
N GLU A 61 1.20 19.76 -17.98
CA GLU A 61 0.81 20.03 -19.36
C GLU A 61 1.43 19.00 -20.31
N GLY A 62 2.20 18.04 -19.78
CA GLY A 62 2.80 16.95 -20.53
C GLY A 62 1.79 15.96 -21.08
N GLU A 63 2.27 15.13 -22.00
CA GLU A 63 1.47 14.05 -22.57
C GLU A 63 1.11 13.01 -21.51
N VAL A 64 -0.17 12.63 -21.46
CA VAL A 64 -0.64 11.54 -20.61
C VAL A 64 -0.03 10.23 -21.10
N LEU A 65 0.74 9.58 -20.23
CA LEU A 65 1.36 8.31 -20.55
C LEU A 65 0.32 7.19 -20.59
N PRO A 66 0.30 6.37 -21.66
CA PRO A 66 -0.42 5.11 -21.69
C PRO A 66 0.06 4.14 -20.60
N ASP A 67 -0.87 3.33 -20.08
CA ASP A 67 -0.58 2.30 -19.05
C ASP A 67 0.50 1.29 -19.47
N GLU A 68 0.61 1.05 -20.77
CA GLU A 68 1.50 0.07 -21.40
C GLU A 68 2.92 0.59 -21.63
N ASP A 69 3.15 1.88 -21.35
CA ASP A 69 4.45 2.49 -21.56
C ASP A 69 5.48 2.02 -20.52
N ARG A 70 6.75 2.10 -20.92
CA ARG A 70 7.88 1.76 -20.07
C ARG A 70 8.34 2.99 -19.31
N LEU A 71 8.74 2.78 -18.06
CA LEU A 71 9.45 3.81 -17.31
C LEU A 71 10.92 3.84 -17.74
N VAL A 72 11.42 5.06 -17.83
CA VAL A 72 12.84 5.37 -17.98
C VAL A 72 13.25 6.25 -16.80
N GLU A 73 14.54 6.53 -16.67
CA GLU A 73 15.01 7.52 -15.71
C GLU A 73 14.40 8.89 -16.04
N GLY A 74 13.83 9.56 -15.04
CA GLY A 74 13.15 10.84 -15.26
C GLY A 74 12.24 11.27 -14.12
N ILE A 75 11.55 12.38 -14.36
CA ILE A 75 10.54 12.94 -13.46
C ILE A 75 9.17 12.67 -14.05
N TYR A 76 8.27 12.16 -13.22
CA TYR A 76 6.89 11.88 -13.55
C TYR A 76 5.99 12.62 -12.57
N TYR A 77 4.83 13.04 -13.05
CA TYR A 77 3.86 13.76 -12.24
C TYR A 77 2.54 13.02 -12.27
N PHE A 78 1.95 12.82 -11.07
CA PHE A 78 0.57 12.40 -10.96
C PHE A 78 -0.35 13.62 -11.03
N VAL A 79 -1.23 13.62 -12.02
CA VAL A 79 -2.24 14.66 -12.21
C VAL A 79 -3.60 14.06 -11.86
N ARG A 80 -4.17 14.46 -10.73
CA ARG A 80 -5.47 13.96 -10.30
C ARG A 80 -6.62 14.47 -11.18
N GLU A 81 -7.73 13.76 -11.16
CA GLU A 81 -8.99 14.23 -11.72
C GLU A 81 -9.77 15.05 -10.66
N GLY A 82 -10.16 16.30 -10.98
CA GLY A 82 -11.01 17.14 -10.13
C GLY A 82 -10.31 18.24 -9.31
N GLU A 83 -11.13 19.07 -8.65
CA GLU A 83 -10.71 20.20 -7.79
C GLU A 83 -10.74 19.82 -6.29
N GLY A 84 -9.94 20.48 -5.44
CA GLY A 84 -9.90 20.23 -3.98
C GLY A 84 -8.49 20.14 -3.37
N ASN A 85 -8.34 19.69 -2.13
CA ASN A 85 -7.03 19.47 -1.51
C ASN A 85 -6.54 18.04 -1.80
N VAL A 86 -5.39 17.87 -2.48
CA VAL A 86 -4.83 16.55 -2.84
C VAL A 86 -4.51 15.68 -1.62
N LEU A 87 -4.23 16.32 -0.48
CA LEU A 87 -3.86 15.65 0.76
C LEU A 87 -5.05 15.29 1.65
N GLU A 88 -6.27 15.68 1.29
CA GLU A 88 -7.47 15.42 2.10
C GLU A 88 -7.70 13.91 2.33
N HIS A 89 -7.44 13.11 1.29
CA HIS A 89 -7.55 11.65 1.31
C HIS A 89 -6.20 10.93 1.39
N ALA A 90 -5.09 11.69 1.47
CA ALA A 90 -3.77 11.10 1.49
C ALA A 90 -3.53 10.29 2.78
N VAL A 91 -2.76 9.21 2.66
CA VAL A 91 -2.16 8.55 3.83
C VAL A 91 -1.29 9.58 4.51
N ASP A 92 -1.69 9.99 5.71
CA ASP A 92 -0.82 10.80 6.55
C ASP A 92 0.48 10.00 6.82
N PRO A 93 1.64 10.44 6.29
CA PRO A 93 2.90 9.78 6.53
C PRO A 93 3.24 9.82 8.03
N GLU A 94 2.80 10.85 8.76
CA GLU A 94 2.96 10.92 10.21
C GLU A 94 2.10 9.89 10.94
N ALA A 95 1.00 9.43 10.35
CA ALA A 95 0.18 8.35 10.87
C ALA A 95 0.91 6.99 10.85
N LEU A 96 1.90 6.82 9.97
CA LEU A 96 2.83 5.69 10.07
C LEU A 96 3.68 5.78 11.35
N THR A 97 4.11 6.99 11.75
CA THR A 97 4.85 7.29 12.99
C THR A 97 3.99 7.43 14.24
N TYR A 98 2.69 7.70 14.14
CA TYR A 98 1.79 7.68 15.29
C TYR A 98 1.67 6.23 15.78
N SER A 99 2.50 5.91 16.77
CA SER A 99 2.27 4.82 17.71
C SER A 99 1.03 5.21 18.52
N HIS A 100 -0.16 5.03 17.96
CA HIS A 100 -1.35 5.02 18.79
C HIS A 100 -1.13 3.97 19.87
N VAL A 101 -1.22 4.39 21.13
CA VAL A 101 -1.27 3.47 22.27
C VAL A 101 -2.44 2.54 21.96
N SER A 102 -2.14 1.25 21.83
CA SER A 102 -3.09 0.23 21.42
C SER A 102 -4.32 0.25 22.33
N GLU A 103 -5.41 0.87 21.88
CA GLU A 103 -6.73 0.80 22.52
C GLU A 103 -7.55 -0.34 21.92
N THR A 104 -6.96 -1.52 21.79
CA THR A 104 -7.74 -2.73 21.47
C THR A 104 -8.25 -3.32 22.78
N THR A 105 -9.56 -3.24 23.01
CA THR A 105 -10.22 -3.94 24.12
C THR A 105 -10.40 -5.43 23.85
N ASN A 106 -10.19 -5.87 22.61
CA ASN A 106 -10.33 -7.26 22.20
C ASN A 106 -9.02 -8.04 22.30
N THR A 107 -9.09 -9.22 22.90
CA THR A 107 -8.07 -10.26 22.78
C THR A 107 -8.02 -10.74 21.32
N ARG A 108 -6.91 -11.38 20.91
CA ARG A 108 -6.76 -11.98 19.57
C ARG A 108 -7.62 -13.24 19.37
N ASP A 109 -8.57 -13.48 20.26
CA ASP A 109 -9.27 -14.74 20.38
C ASP A 109 -10.12 -14.97 19.12
N ASN A 110 -9.98 -16.17 18.55
CA ASN A 110 -10.63 -16.66 17.33
C ASN A 110 -10.19 -16.03 15.99
N PHE A 111 -9.40 -14.94 15.97
CA PHE A 111 -8.92 -14.35 14.70
C PHE A 111 -8.16 -15.37 13.85
N TRP A 112 -7.19 -16.06 14.47
CA TRP A 112 -6.39 -17.07 13.78
C TRP A 112 -7.25 -18.21 13.23
N THR A 113 -8.18 -18.72 14.04
CA THR A 113 -9.08 -19.82 13.65
C THR A 113 -9.89 -19.45 12.42
N LEU A 114 -10.47 -18.25 12.40
CA LEU A 114 -11.27 -17.78 11.27
C LEU A 114 -10.41 -17.62 10.00
N VAL A 115 -9.21 -17.06 10.12
CA VAL A 115 -8.28 -16.93 8.98
C VAL A 115 -7.85 -18.31 8.46
N ALA A 116 -7.56 -19.25 9.35
CA ALA A 116 -7.19 -20.61 8.98
C ALA A 116 -8.33 -21.36 8.27
N GLU A 117 -9.56 -21.26 8.78
CA GLU A 117 -10.75 -21.84 8.16
C GLU A 117 -11.02 -21.27 6.75
N ARG A 118 -10.75 -19.98 6.54
CA ARG A 118 -10.93 -19.32 5.24
C ARG A 118 -9.86 -19.72 4.23
N ASP A 119 -8.59 -19.66 4.63
CA ASP A 119 -7.46 -19.78 3.70
C ASP A 119 -7.03 -21.24 3.49
N VAL A 120 -7.23 -22.12 4.48
CA VAL A 120 -6.89 -23.57 4.49
C VAL A 120 -5.40 -23.91 4.35
N ALA A 121 -4.63 -23.09 3.64
CA ALA A 121 -3.20 -23.23 3.38
C ALA A 121 -2.55 -21.85 3.22
N CYS A 122 -1.22 -21.78 3.22
CA CYS A 122 -0.51 -20.54 2.95
C CYS A 122 -0.90 -20.00 1.57
N ILE A 123 -1.41 -18.76 1.53
CA ILE A 123 -1.86 -18.12 0.28
C ILE A 123 -0.75 -17.94 -0.77
N PHE A 124 0.53 -17.97 -0.36
CA PHE A 124 1.69 -17.79 -1.25
C PHE A 124 2.36 -19.10 -1.68
N THR A 125 2.34 -20.12 -0.83
CA THR A 125 3.18 -21.32 -0.99
C THR A 125 2.38 -22.61 -0.99
N ASN A 126 1.09 -22.55 -0.69
CA ASN A 126 0.21 -23.69 -0.53
C ASN A 126 0.67 -24.70 0.56
N MET A 127 1.55 -24.27 1.47
CA MET A 127 1.90 -25.07 2.65
C MET A 127 0.68 -25.26 3.55
N ASN A 128 0.59 -26.43 4.18
CA ASN A 128 -0.53 -26.76 5.07
C ASN A 128 -0.65 -25.80 6.27
N GLU A 129 -1.85 -25.73 6.85
CA GLU A 129 -2.17 -24.88 8.00
C GLU A 129 -1.20 -25.05 9.18
N GLU A 130 -0.77 -26.29 9.45
CA GLU A 130 0.18 -26.62 10.54
C GLU A 130 1.54 -25.91 10.42
N SER A 131 1.93 -25.55 9.20
CA SER A 131 3.17 -24.83 8.89
C SER A 131 2.97 -23.32 8.72
N CYS A 132 1.80 -22.80 9.11
CA CYS A 132 1.38 -21.43 8.88
C CYS A 132 0.98 -20.69 10.16
N GLN A 133 0.96 -19.36 10.02
CA GLN A 133 0.49 -18.41 11.01
C GLN A 133 -0.47 -17.42 10.34
N GLY A 134 -1.54 -17.11 11.06
CA GLY A 134 -2.44 -16.01 10.68
C GLY A 134 -1.79 -14.68 11.07
N ILE A 135 -1.62 -13.80 10.10
CA ILE A 135 -1.03 -12.48 10.30
C ILE A 135 -2.04 -11.40 9.90
N HIS A 136 -1.89 -10.20 10.48
CA HIS A 136 -2.71 -9.05 10.11
C HIS A 136 -2.04 -8.23 8.99
N ILE A 137 -2.82 -7.75 8.02
CA ILE A 137 -2.39 -6.81 6.98
C ILE A 137 -2.10 -5.45 7.62
N VAL A 138 -3.09 -4.90 8.32
CA VAL A 138 -2.94 -3.76 9.20
C VAL A 138 -2.53 -4.31 10.58
N PRO A 139 -1.33 -3.99 11.09
CA PRO A 139 -0.81 -4.61 12.31
C PRO A 139 -1.77 -4.48 13.49
N PHE A 140 -1.96 -5.57 14.23
CA PHE A 140 -2.78 -5.60 15.45
C PHE A 140 -2.48 -4.44 16.42
N SER A 141 -1.19 -4.06 16.52
CA SER A 141 -0.72 -2.98 17.39
C SER A 141 -1.31 -1.59 17.07
N LYS A 142 -1.85 -1.37 15.86
CA LYS A 142 -2.48 -0.11 15.46
C LYS A 142 -3.93 0.02 15.97
N GLY A 143 -4.59 -1.11 16.22
CA GLY A 143 -5.92 -1.19 16.84
C GLY A 143 -7.11 -0.72 16.00
N ASP A 144 -8.30 -0.80 16.58
CA ASP A 144 -9.57 -0.57 15.88
C ASP A 144 -9.73 0.88 15.39
N ALA A 145 -9.25 1.87 16.17
CA ALA A 145 -9.32 3.27 15.79
C ALA A 145 -8.62 3.55 14.45
N TRP A 146 -7.47 2.89 14.25
CA TRP A 146 -6.72 2.98 13.00
C TRP A 146 -7.45 2.34 11.83
N MET A 147 -8.06 1.16 12.05
CA MET A 147 -8.85 0.48 11.02
C MET A 147 -10.02 1.36 10.56
N LYS A 148 -10.78 1.95 11.50
CA LYS A 148 -11.88 2.88 11.20
C LYS A 148 -11.40 4.07 10.37
N HIS A 149 -10.28 4.67 10.75
CA HIS A 149 -9.69 5.79 10.02
C HIS A 149 -9.37 5.43 8.56
N ILE A 150 -8.81 4.23 8.31
CA ILE A 150 -8.55 3.75 6.95
C ILE A 150 -9.87 3.62 6.18
N VAL A 151 -10.87 2.94 6.75
CA VAL A 151 -12.15 2.70 6.09
C VAL A 151 -12.85 4.01 5.74
N GLU A 152 -12.95 4.93 6.69
CA GLU A 152 -13.61 6.23 6.52
C GLU A 152 -12.93 7.12 5.47
N LYS A 153 -11.59 7.11 5.39
CA LYS A 153 -10.86 7.99 4.47
C LYS A 153 -10.61 7.42 3.08
N LYS A 154 -10.47 6.09 2.96
CA LYS A 154 -9.94 5.46 1.74
C LYS A 154 -10.93 4.66 0.95
N ILE A 155 -12.03 4.23 1.54
CA ILE A 155 -13.00 3.42 0.83
C ILE A 155 -14.12 4.36 0.38
N PRO A 156 -14.21 4.68 -0.92
CA PRO A 156 -15.34 5.45 -1.43
C PRO A 156 -16.64 4.75 -1.02
N GLU A 157 -17.66 5.51 -0.63
CA GLU A 157 -18.97 4.98 -0.20
C GLU A 157 -19.58 4.02 -1.24
N GLU A 158 -19.17 4.15 -2.51
CA GLU A 158 -19.61 3.34 -3.64
C GLU A 158 -18.93 1.96 -3.76
N LYS A 159 -17.80 1.71 -3.08
CA LYS A 159 -17.02 0.45 -3.15
C LYS A 159 -17.42 -0.54 -2.05
N GLY A 160 -18.69 -0.95 -2.05
CA GLY A 160 -19.19 -2.14 -1.32
C GLY A 160 -19.46 -1.94 0.18
N ASP A 161 -20.10 -2.94 0.80
CA ASP A 161 -20.46 -2.91 2.22
C ASP A 161 -19.23 -3.10 3.12
N VAL A 162 -18.65 -1.98 3.53
CA VAL A 162 -17.52 -1.92 4.47
C VAL A 162 -17.94 -1.60 5.91
N SER A 163 -19.24 -1.58 6.18
CA SER A 163 -19.79 -1.30 7.52
C SER A 163 -19.24 -2.24 8.61
N ASN A 164 -18.81 -3.45 8.20
CA ASN A 164 -18.26 -4.47 9.10
C ASN A 164 -16.72 -4.47 9.20
N LEU A 165 -15.99 -3.60 8.47
CA LEU A 165 -14.51 -3.47 8.53
C LEU A 165 -14.05 -2.54 9.67
N MET A 166 -14.71 -2.57 10.82
CA MET A 166 -14.46 -1.59 11.89
C MET A 166 -13.54 -2.09 13.01
N THR A 167 -13.04 -3.32 12.91
CA THR A 167 -12.17 -3.94 13.91
C THR A 167 -10.88 -4.47 13.29
N ILE A 168 -9.79 -4.40 14.06
CA ILE A 168 -8.47 -4.89 13.69
C ILE A 168 -8.46 -6.41 13.53
N ASN A 169 -9.34 -7.14 14.23
CA ASN A 169 -9.50 -8.59 14.15
C ASN A 169 -10.50 -9.03 13.08
N GLU A 170 -10.85 -8.16 12.13
CA GLU A 170 -11.69 -8.56 11.02
C GLU A 170 -10.95 -9.55 10.10
N ILE A 171 -11.61 -10.65 9.71
CA ILE A 171 -11.00 -11.75 8.96
C ILE A 171 -10.32 -11.31 7.65
N ARG A 172 -10.86 -10.34 6.93
CA ARG A 172 -10.32 -9.70 5.71
C ARG A 172 -9.07 -8.87 5.98
N ASN A 173 -8.83 -8.45 7.24
CA ASN A 173 -7.54 -7.90 7.67
C ASN A 173 -6.51 -9.01 7.96
N GLY A 174 -6.85 -10.28 7.76
CA GLY A 174 -5.97 -11.42 8.01
C GLY A 174 -5.56 -12.18 6.76
N MET A 175 -4.42 -12.85 6.83
CA MET A 175 -3.97 -13.84 5.86
C MET A 175 -3.20 -14.98 6.52
N LEU A 176 -3.34 -16.20 6.00
CA LEU A 176 -2.60 -17.36 6.43
C LEU A 176 -1.27 -17.46 5.65
N VAL A 177 -0.16 -17.38 6.37
CA VAL A 177 1.18 -17.28 5.78
C VAL A 177 2.11 -18.31 6.41
N SER A 178 2.98 -18.93 5.60
CA SER A 178 3.95 -19.89 6.11
C SER A 178 4.87 -19.26 7.17
N ASN A 179 5.31 -20.07 8.13
CA ASN A 179 6.22 -19.65 9.20
C ASN A 179 7.54 -19.06 8.68
N VAL A 180 7.92 -19.37 7.43
CA VAL A 180 9.12 -18.85 6.77
C VAL A 180 8.91 -17.41 6.28
N LEU A 181 7.71 -17.10 5.77
CA LEU A 181 7.42 -15.80 5.17
C LEU A 181 7.02 -14.75 6.21
N HIS A 182 6.37 -15.14 7.31
CA HIS A 182 5.92 -14.21 8.34
C HIS A 182 7.04 -13.28 8.87
N PRO A 183 8.24 -13.78 9.26
CA PRO A 183 9.33 -12.90 9.68
C PRO A 183 9.85 -11.95 8.59
N LEU A 184 9.67 -12.29 7.31
CA LEU A 184 10.06 -11.44 6.20
C LEU A 184 9.07 -10.30 5.99
N ILE A 185 7.77 -10.59 6.13
CA ILE A 185 6.69 -9.60 6.06
C ILE A 185 6.81 -8.60 7.22
N ASP A 186 6.98 -9.09 8.45
CA ASP A 186 7.16 -8.23 9.64
C ASP A 186 8.36 -7.30 9.52
N LYS A 187 9.45 -7.79 8.91
CA LYS A 187 10.68 -7.02 8.68
C LYS A 187 10.61 -6.16 7.41
N LYS A 188 9.46 -6.09 6.73
CA LYS A 188 9.26 -5.38 5.46
C LYS A 188 10.25 -5.78 4.37
N LYS A 189 10.72 -7.04 4.41
CA LYS A 189 11.56 -7.66 3.37
C LYS A 189 10.72 -8.33 2.29
N LEU A 190 9.43 -8.50 2.56
CA LEU A 190 8.40 -8.93 1.63
C LEU A 190 7.19 -8.03 1.90
N VAL A 191 6.58 -7.50 0.84
CA VAL A 191 5.38 -6.66 0.92
C VAL A 191 4.31 -7.34 0.08
N VAL A 192 3.07 -7.33 0.59
CA VAL A 192 1.88 -7.92 -0.02
C VAL A 192 0.95 -6.80 -0.42
#